data_AF-A0A2T1E2H0-F1
#
_entry.id   AF-A0A2T1E2H0-F1
#
_cell.length_a   1.000
_cell.length_b   1.000
_cell.length_c   1.000
_cell.angle_alpha   90.00
_cell.angle_beta   90.00
_cell.angle_gamma   90.00
#
_symmetry.space_group_name_H-M   'P 1'
#
loop_
_entity.id
_entity.type
_entity.pdbx_description
1 polymer ?
#
loop_
_entity_poly.entity_id
_entity_poly.type
_entity_poly.pdbx_seq_one_letter_code
_entity_poly.pdbx_strand_id
1 'polypeptide(L)' 'MSRASAWGFACKSEDDGNCQILPQQQNQRWKLQSKEDRWLLLVGDVAQISLHPDEAIAFLQRRFFSLRRSKS' A
#
# COMPACT_ATOMS: atom_id res chain seq x y z
N MET A 1 4.59 3.20 11.54
CA MET A 1 5.17 3.03 10.18
C MET A 1 6.15 1.84 10.02
N SER A 2 6.21 0.83 10.91
CA SER A 2 7.26 -0.21 10.82
C SER A 2 6.92 -1.47 9.99
N ARG A 3 5.64 -1.74 9.69
CA ARG A 3 5.22 -3.02 9.06
C ARG A 3 5.37 -3.07 7.54
N ALA A 4 4.97 -2.01 6.82
CA ALA A 4 4.98 -2.00 5.36
C ALA A 4 6.41 -2.07 4.79
N SER A 5 7.34 -1.28 5.33
CA SER A 5 8.76 -1.33 4.95
C SER A 5 9.41 -2.67 5.30
N ALA A 6 9.06 -3.28 6.44
CA ALA A 6 9.55 -4.61 6.81
C ALA A 6 9.06 -5.72 5.85
N TRP A 7 7.92 -5.51 5.19
CA TRP A 7 7.44 -6.39 4.12
C TRP A 7 8.01 -6.06 2.75
N GLY A 8 8.83 -5.02 2.63
CA GLY A 8 9.46 -4.59 1.38
C GLY A 8 8.63 -3.61 0.54
N PHE A 9 7.53 -3.08 1.06
CA PHE A 9 6.79 -2.01 0.38
C PHE A 9 7.50 -0.67 0.57
N ALA A 10 7.61 0.11 -0.51
CA ALA A 10 8.15 1.45 -0.43
C ALA A 10 7.11 2.41 0.18
N CYS A 11 7.47 3.03 1.31
CA CYS A 11 6.69 4.08 1.93
C CYS A 11 7.32 5.42 1.55
N LYS A 12 6.57 6.30 0.88
CA LYS A 12 6.98 7.65 0.52
C LYS A 12 6.15 8.65 1.31
N SER A 13 6.80 9.61 1.95
CA SER A 13 6.12 10.83 2.43
C SER A 13 6.00 11.80 1.26
N GLU A 14 4.83 12.41 1.13
CA GLU A 14 4.59 13.55 0.24
C GLU A 14 4.71 14.87 1.02
N ASP A 15 4.92 15.96 0.29
CA ASP A 15 5.17 17.30 0.85
C ASP A 15 3.97 17.87 1.63
N ASP A 16 2.77 17.32 1.41
CA ASP A 16 1.53 17.66 2.10
C ASP A 16 1.36 16.92 3.45
N GLY A 17 2.36 16.14 3.85
CA GLY A 17 2.32 15.32 5.07
C GLY A 17 1.59 13.98 4.89
N ASN A 18 1.06 13.69 3.70
CA ASN A 18 0.48 12.39 3.40
C ASN A 18 1.59 11.36 3.14
N CYS A 19 1.25 10.10 3.37
CA CYS A 19 2.11 8.96 3.12
C CYS A 19 1.51 8.10 2.03
N GLN A 20 2.33 7.68 1.08
CA GLN A 20 1.98 6.71 0.06
C GLN A 20 2.75 5.41 0.24
N ILE A 21 2.06 4.29 0.08
CA ILE A 21 2.66 2.96 0.02
C ILE A 21 2.53 2.43 -1.40
N LEU A 22 3.68 2.14 -1.99
CA LEU A 22 3.81 1.69 -3.37
C LEU A 22 3.94 0.15 -3.43
N PRO A 23 3.53 -0.46 -4.56
CA PRO A 23 3.67 -1.88 -4.75
C PRO A 23 5.14 -2.24 -4.92
N GLN A 24 5.50 -3.49 -4.57
CA GLN A 24 6.87 -3.97 -4.73
C GLN A 24 7.24 -4.24 -6.19
N GLN A 25 6.24 -4.55 -7.03
CA GLN A 25 6.45 -4.84 -8.44
C GLN A 25 5.95 -3.67 -9.27
N GLN A 26 6.78 -3.18 -10.19
CA GLN A 26 6.45 -2.02 -11.04
C GLN A 26 5.27 -2.26 -11.99
N ASN A 27 4.93 -3.52 -12.29
CA ASN A 27 3.78 -3.86 -13.11
C ASN A 27 2.43 -3.74 -12.36
N GLN A 28 2.46 -3.65 -11.03
CA GLN A 28 1.27 -3.43 -10.24
C GLN A 28 0.97 -1.93 -10.21
N ARG A 29 -0.24 -1.56 -10.64
CA ARG A 29 -0.65 -0.16 -10.73
C ARG A 29 -1.35 0.35 -9.47
N TRP A 30 -1.35 -0.40 -8.37
CA TRP A 30 -2.04 0.05 -7.15
C TRP A 30 -1.11 0.89 -6.27
N LYS A 31 -1.63 1.87 -5.56
CA LYS A 31 -0.94 2.60 -4.47
C LYS A 31 -1.93 2.84 -3.33
N LEU A 32 -1.45 2.86 -2.10
CA LEU A 32 -2.24 3.28 -0.93
C LEU A 32 -1.79 4.68 -0.54
N GLN A 33 -2.70 5.64 -0.48
CA GLN A 33 -2.42 6.99 -0.01
C GLN A 33 -3.14 7.24 1.31
N SER A 34 -2.42 7.68 2.34
CA SER A 34 -3.06 8.12 3.58
C SER A 34 -3.82 9.41 3.31
N LYS A 35 -5.06 9.49 3.76
CA LYS A 35 -5.87 10.69 3.73
C LYS A 35 -6.58 10.78 5.07
N GLU A 36 -6.16 11.74 5.88
CA GLU A 36 -6.67 11.93 7.25
C GLU A 36 -6.48 10.65 8.09
N ASP A 37 -7.57 10.03 8.53
CA ASP A 37 -7.60 8.81 9.36
C ASP A 37 -7.72 7.51 8.54
N ARG A 38 -7.74 7.61 7.21
CA ARG A 38 -8.01 6.50 6.29
C ARG A 38 -6.93 6.32 5.22
N TRP A 39 -7.01 5.19 4.54
CA TRP A 39 -6.14 4.84 3.43
C TRP A 39 -6.96 4.71 2.15
N LEU A 40 -6.63 5.49 1.13
CA LEU A 40 -7.25 5.39 -0.17
C LEU A 40 -6.46 4.43 -1.06
N LEU A 41 -7.11 3.35 -1.49
CA LEU A 41 -6.57 2.49 -2.53
C LEU A 41 -6.84 3.13 -3.89
N LEU A 42 -5.75 3.44 -4.58
CA LEU A 42 -5.74 3.94 -5.94
C LEU A 42 -5.27 2.81 -6.86
N VAL A 43 -5.91 2.64 -8.02
CA VAL A 43 -5.44 1.76 -9.10
C VAL A 43 -5.25 2.61 -10.34
N GLY A 44 -3.99 2.73 -10.79
CA GLY A 44 -3.54 3.85 -11.59
C GLY A 44 -3.68 5.13 -10.76
N ASP A 45 -4.45 6.08 -11.30
CA ASP A 45 -4.76 7.34 -10.63
C ASP A 45 -6.24 7.44 -10.24
N VAL A 46 -6.97 6.32 -10.26
CA VAL A 46 -8.39 6.27 -9.92
C VAL A 46 -8.59 5.73 -8.51
N ALA A 47 -9.27 6.52 -7.67
CA ALA A 47 -9.70 6.12 -6.34
C ALA A 47 -10.71 4.98 -6.42
N GLN A 48 -10.37 3.84 -5.82
CA GLN A 48 -11.22 2.64 -5.83
C GLN A 48 -11.98 2.49 -4.51
N ILE A 49 -11.26 2.50 -3.38
CA ILE A 49 -11.85 2.22 -2.07
C ILE A 49 -11.10 2.96 -0.97
N SER A 50 -11.85 3.46 0.02
CA SER A 50 -11.32 4.01 1.26
C SER A 50 -11.32 2.91 2.32
N LEU A 51 -10.17 2.70 2.95
CA LEU A 51 -9.88 1.62 3.87
C LEU A 51 -9.57 2.19 5.25
N HIS A 52 -10.03 1.50 6.29
CA HIS A 52 -9.50 1.69 7.63
C HIS A 52 -8.04 1.23 7.71
N PRO A 53 -7.24 1.74 8.67
CA PRO A 53 -5.85 1.32 8.86
C PRO A 53 -5.66 -0.20 8.94
N ASP A 54 -6.55 -0.91 9.63
CA ASP A 54 -6.48 -2.38 9.75
C ASP A 54 -6.73 -3.11 8.43
N GLU A 55 -7.66 -2.58 7.61
CA GLU A 55 -7.94 -3.12 6.28
C GLU A 55 -6.78 -2.88 5.32
N ALA A 56 -6.13 -1.71 5.41
CA ALA A 56 -4.92 -1.41 4.65
C ALA A 56 -3.77 -2.35 5.04
N ILE A 57 -3.61 -2.66 6.34
CA ILE A 57 -2.64 -3.65 6.81
C ILE A 57 -2.96 -5.04 6.24
N ALA A 58 -4.23 -5.48 6.32
CA ALA A 58 -4.64 -6.78 5.80
C ALA A 58 -4.43 -6.89 4.27
N PHE A 59 -4.68 -5.80 3.54
CA PHE A 59 -4.39 -5.71 2.11
C PHE A 59 -2.89 -5.91 1.82
N LEU A 60 -2.02 -5.20 2.54
CA LEU A 60 -0.58 -5.32 2.38
C LEU A 60 -0.06 -6.72 2.75
N GLN A 61 -0.58 -7.32 3.82
CA GLN A 61 -0.25 -8.69 4.22
C GLN A 61 -0.58 -9.70 3.12
N ARG A 62 -1.79 -9.64 2.56
CA ARG A 62 -2.21 -10.53 1.47
C ARG A 62 -1.29 -10.42 0.26
N ARG A 63 -0.90 -9.19 -0.11
CA ARG A 63 0.03 -8.95 -1.23
C ARG A 63 1.44 -9.48 -0.93
N PHE A 64 1.93 -9.29 0.29
CA PHE A 64 3.23 -9.84 0.71
C PHE A 64 3.27 -11.38 0.61
N PHE A 65 2.24 -12.07 1.12
CA PHE A 65 2.18 -13.54 1.04
C PHE A 65 2.02 -14.04 -0.40
N SER A 66 1.23 -13.35 -1.23
CA SER A 66 1.09 -13.70 -2.65
C SER A 66 2.44 -13.63 -3.37
N LEU A 67 3.24 -12.59 -3.11
CA LEU A 67 4.56 -12.42 -3.73
C LEU A 67 5.56 -13.52 -3.30
N ARG A 68 5.49 -13.99 -2.04
CA ARG A 68 6.35 -15.07 -1.57
C ARG A 68 6.01 -16.42 -2.19
N ARG A 69 4.74 -16.68 -2.51
CA ARG A 69 4.33 -17.93 -3.16
C ARG A 69 4.72 -18.00 -4.63
N SER A 70 4.85 -16.87 -5.32
CA SER A 70 5.29 -16.82 -6.73
C SER A 70 6.81 -16.91 -6.92
N LYS A 71 7.60 -16.90 -5.84
CA LYS A 71 9.07 -17.08 -5.88
C LYS A 71 9.52 -18.48 -5.45
N SER A 72 8.59 -19.42 -5.26
CA SER A 72 8.87 -20.78 -4.82
C SER A 72 8.58 -21.80 -5.91
#